data_AF-A0AAV8WTC5-F1
#
_entry.id   AF-A0AAV8WTC5-F1
#
_cell.length_a   1.000
_cell.length_b   1.000
_cell.length_c   1.000
_cell.angle_alpha   90.00
_cell.angle_beta   90.00
_cell.angle_gamma   90.00
#
_symmetry.space_group_name_H-M   'P 1'
#
loop_
_entity.id
_entity.type
_entity.pdbx_description
1 polymer ?
#
loop_
_entity_poly.entity_id
_entity_poly.type
_entity_poly.pdbx_seq_one_letter_code
_entity_poly.pdbx_strand_id
1 'polypeptide(L)'
;MNDQVVNPVDLAIYWLEYVIRHGGAPHIKNSSLKLHWFQLYLVDVISFVILFIIIFYYYFKLLLRNIYRMIQKNVKGKVTATKHVKQKTT
;
A
#
# COMPACT_ATOMS: atom_id res chain seq x y z
N MET A 1 -11.24 -55.26 13.27
CA MET A 1 -11.31 -54.25 12.19
C MET A 1 -12.72 -54.33 11.65
N ASN A 2 -13.57 -53.37 11.99
CA ASN A 2 -14.94 -53.30 11.49
C ASN A 2 -15.14 -51.93 10.88
N ASP A 3 -15.49 -51.96 9.60
CA ASP A 3 -15.88 -50.86 8.75
C ASP A 3 -17.19 -50.26 9.26
N GLN A 4 -17.12 -49.15 9.98
CA GLN A 4 -18.31 -48.34 10.19
C GLN A 4 -18.43 -47.38 9.02
N VAL A 5 -19.24 -47.78 8.04
CA VAL A 5 -19.77 -46.88 7.01
C VAL A 5 -20.80 -45.98 7.70
N VAL A 6 -20.32 -45.03 8.51
CA VAL A 6 -21.17 -44.00 9.09
C VAL A 6 -21.77 -43.21 7.94
N ASN A 7 -23.09 -43.18 7.88
CA ASN A 7 -23.81 -42.44 6.87
C ASN A 7 -23.37 -40.97 6.96
N PRO A 8 -22.99 -40.31 5.85
CA PRO A 8 -22.50 -38.93 5.87
C PRO A 8 -23.48 -37.96 6.55
N VAL A 9 -24.78 -38.29 6.53
CA VAL A 9 -25.82 -37.54 7.24
C VAL A 9 -25.67 -37.65 8.76
N ASP A 10 -25.40 -38.84 9.29
CA ASP A 10 -25.23 -39.06 10.74
C ASP A 10 -23.96 -38.39 11.24
N LEU A 11 -22.90 -38.37 10.43
CA LEU A 11 -21.67 -37.65 10.74
C LEU A 11 -21.91 -36.13 10.79
N ALA A 12 -22.69 -35.59 9.84
CA ALA A 12 -23.04 -34.17 9.84
C ALA A 12 -23.90 -33.80 11.06
N ILE A 13 -24.86 -34.65 11.44
CA ILE A 13 -25.68 -34.46 12.64
C ILE A 13 -24.80 -34.51 13.90
N TYR A 14 -23.85 -35.46 13.98
CA TYR A 14 -22.91 -35.55 15.09
C TYR A 14 -22.06 -34.28 15.22
N TRP A 15 -21.48 -33.78 14.12
CA TRP A 15 -20.73 -32.52 14.13
C TRP A 15 -21.61 -31.31 14.44
N LEU A 16 -22.84 -31.29 13.96
CA LEU A 16 -23.82 -30.23 14.24
C LEU A 16 -24.16 -30.19 15.74
N GLU A 17 -24.48 -31.34 16.33
CA GLU A 17 -24.79 -31.46 17.76
C GLU A 17 -23.57 -31.13 18.61
N TYR A 18 -22.38 -31.56 18.19
CA TYR A 18 -21.12 -31.22 18.84
C TYR A 18 -20.88 -29.70 18.86
N VAL A 19 -21.11 -29.02 17.74
CA VAL A 19 -20.98 -27.55 17.61
C VAL A 19 -22.02 -26.81 18.46
N ILE A 20 -23.28 -27.27 18.47
CA ILE A 20 -24.34 -26.68 19.29
C ILE A 20 -24.05 -26.87 20.79
N ARG A 21 -23.62 -28.06 21.19
CA ARG A 21 -23.35 -28.42 22.59
C ARG A 21 -22.12 -27.73 23.16
N HIS A 22 -21.11 -27.46 22.33
CA HIS A 22 -19.89 -26.74 22.73
C HIS A 22 -19.89 -25.27 22.30
N GLY A 23 -21.03 -24.73 21.87
CA GLY A 23 -21.25 -23.29 21.68
C GLY A 23 -20.53 -22.66 20.49
N GLY A 24 -20.15 -23.45 19.49
CA GLY A 24 -19.27 -23.04 18.40
C GLY A 24 -17.86 -22.75 18.92
N ALA A 25 -16.86 -23.20 18.17
CA ALA A 25 -15.45 -22.93 18.46
C ALA A 25 -15.26 -21.51 19.05
N PRO A 26 -14.85 -21.37 20.32
CA PRO A 26 -14.64 -20.06 20.94
C PRO A 26 -13.60 -19.20 20.19
N HIS A 27 -12.79 -19.85 19.35
CA HIS A 27 -11.84 -19.28 18.40
C HIS A 27 -12.48 -18.80 17.08
N ILE A 28 -13.69 -19.26 16.72
CA ILE A 28 -14.50 -18.82 15.57
C ILE A 28 -15.50 -17.72 15.96
N LYS A 29 -15.68 -17.45 17.26
CA LYS A 29 -16.44 -16.30 17.74
C LYS A 29 -15.62 -15.02 17.54
N ASN A 30 -15.70 -14.48 16.33
CA ASN A 30 -15.51 -13.06 15.96
C ASN A 30 -14.58 -12.28 16.91
N SER A 31 -13.31 -12.70 17.01
CA SER A 31 -12.29 -11.85 17.65
C SER A 31 -12.18 -10.50 16.91
N SER A 32 -12.77 -10.36 15.72
CA SER A 32 -12.95 -9.11 14.97
C SER A 32 -13.61 -7.97 15.76
N LEU A 33 -14.41 -8.24 16.80
CA LEU A 33 -15.02 -7.17 17.63
C LEU A 33 -14.11 -6.72 18.80
N LYS A 34 -13.07 -7.50 19.14
CA LYS A 34 -12.08 -7.20 20.19
C LYS A 34 -10.64 -7.07 19.68
N LEU A 35 -10.41 -7.31 18.39
CA LEU A 35 -9.15 -7.02 17.73
C LEU A 35 -9.06 -5.51 17.62
N HIS A 36 -8.12 -4.96 18.39
CA HIS A 36 -7.72 -3.56 18.45
C HIS A 36 -8.02 -2.79 17.16
N TRP A 37 -8.58 -1.57 17.25
CA TRP A 37 -8.84 -0.69 16.09
C TRP A 37 -7.66 -0.61 15.11
N PHE A 38 -6.43 -0.71 15.62
CA PHE A 38 -5.19 -0.72 14.84
C PHE A 38 -5.02 -1.94 13.91
N GLN A 39 -5.56 -3.11 14.28
CA GLN A 39 -5.50 -4.33 13.46
C GLN A 39 -6.57 -4.33 12.36
N LEU A 40 -7.70 -3.67 12.61
CA LEU A 40 -8.76 -3.46 11.62
C LEU A 40 -8.36 -2.39 10.59
N TYR A 41 -7.63 -1.36 11.02
CA TYR A 41 -7.19 -0.25 10.18
C TYR A 41 -5.80 -0.44 9.57
N LEU A 42 -5.14 -1.59 9.80
CA LEU A 42 -3.76 -1.91 9.38
C LEU A 42 -2.86 -0.66 9.37
N VAL A 43 -2.63 -0.07 10.55
CA VAL A 43 -1.88 1.20 10.67
C VAL A 43 -0.56 1.18 9.91
N ASP A 44 0.10 0.02 9.85
CA ASP A 44 1.30 -0.20 9.05
C ASP A 44 1.12 0.18 7.57
N VAL A 45 0.02 -0.27 6.94
CA VAL A 45 -0.31 0.07 5.53
C VAL A 45 -0.51 1.57 5.36
N ILE A 46 -1.14 2.23 6.32
CA ILE A 46 -1.39 3.68 6.27
C ILE A 46 -0.10 4.45 6.44
N SER A 47 0.76 4.03 7.36
CA SER A 47 2.11 4.58 7.52
C SER A 47 2.93 4.43 6.25
N PHE A 48 2.88 3.27 5.58
CA PHE A 48 3.51 3.08 4.27
C PHE A 48 2.95 4.04 3.21
N VAL A 49 1.63 4.18 3.10
CA VAL A 49 1.00 5.08 2.12
C VAL A 49 1.43 6.53 2.35
N ILE A 50 1.42 7.00 3.59
CA ILE A 50 1.85 8.37 3.93
C ILE A 50 3.32 8.59 3.56
N LEU A 51 4.18 7.62 3.88
CA LEU A 51 5.61 7.68 3.56
C LEU A 51 5.85 7.73 2.04
N PHE A 52 5.10 6.94 1.27
CA PHE A 52 5.12 6.99 -0.20
C PHE A 52 4.71 8.37 -0.74
N ILE A 53 3.65 8.98 -0.21
CA ILE A 53 3.19 10.31 -0.63
C ILE A 53 4.27 11.36 -0.37
N ILE A 54 4.91 11.30 0.82
CA ILE A 54 5.99 12.22 1.20
C ILE A 54 7.18 12.08 0.25
N ILE A 55 7.63 10.84 0.00
CA ILE A 55 8.74 10.57 -0.93
C ILE A 55 8.40 11.09 -2.33
N PHE A 56 7.18 10.80 -2.82
CA PHE A 56 6.73 11.25 -4.12
C PHE A 56 6.72 12.78 -4.23
N TYR A 57 6.24 13.47 -3.19
CA TYR A 57 6.28 14.93 -3.11
C TYR A 57 7.71 15.48 -3.18
N TYR A 58 8.65 14.89 -2.42
CA TYR A 58 10.06 15.30 -2.46
C TYR A 58 10.69 15.06 -3.83
N TYR A 59 10.43 13.91 -4.44
CA TYR A 59 10.89 13.59 -5.79
C TYR A 59 10.33 14.58 -6.82
N PHE A 60 9.04 14.87 -6.75
CA PHE A 60 8.38 15.81 -7.66
C PHE A 60 8.99 17.21 -7.53
N LYS A 61 9.20 17.69 -6.29
CA LYS A 61 9.87 18.98 -6.03
C LYS A 61 11.31 19.00 -6.55
N LEU A 62 12.04 17.89 -6.41
CA LEU A 62 13.41 17.75 -6.92
C LEU A 62 13.43 17.77 -8.45
N LEU A 63 12.51 17.06 -9.10
CA LEU A 63 12.34 17.03 -10.56
C LEU A 63 12.03 18.44 -11.10
N LEU A 64 11.04 19.12 -10.51
CA LEU A 64 10.70 20.50 -10.88
C LEU A 64 11.91 21.44 -10.73
N ARG A 65 12.64 21.34 -9.61
CA ARG A 65 13.87 22.12 -9.40
C ARG A 65 14.92 21.82 -10.47
N ASN A 66 15.09 20.54 -10.84
CA ASN A 66 16.07 20.13 -11.84
C ASN A 66 15.69 20.66 -13.24
N ILE A 67 14.41 20.54 -13.62
CA ILE A 67 13.87 21.08 -14.88
C ILE A 67 14.05 22.61 -14.93
N TYR A 68 13.68 23.31 -13.86
CA TYR A 68 13.84 24.76 -13.78
C TYR A 68 15.30 25.19 -13.96
N ARG A 69 16.24 24.51 -13.29
CA ARG A 69 17.69 24.74 -13.46
C ARG A 69 18.15 24.49 -14.89
N MET A 70 17.65 23.45 -15.54
CA MET A 70 18.00 23.13 -16.93
C MET A 70 17.52 24.21 -17.89
N ILE A 71 16.27 24.68 -17.73
CA ILE A 71 15.72 25.79 -18.53
C ILE A 71 16.56 27.05 -18.33
N GLN A 72 16.91 27.40 -17.08
CA GLN A 72 17.75 28.57 -16.81
C GLN A 72 19.14 28.45 -17.45
N LYS A 73 19.77 27.27 -17.42
CA LYS A 73 21.05 27.03 -18.11
C LYS A 73 20.93 27.23 -19.62
N ASN A 74 19.86 26.70 -20.23
CA ASN A 74 19.60 26.85 -21.67
C ASN A 74 19.36 28.32 -22.06
N VAL A 75 18.59 29.07 -21.26
CA VAL A 75 18.34 30.50 -21.50
C VAL A 75 19.64 31.30 -21.41
N LYS A 76 20.44 31.09 -20.36
CA LYS A 76 21.74 31.77 -20.21
C LYS A 76 22.71 31.43 -21.36
N GLY A 77 22.76 30.17 -21.78
CA GLY A 77 23.60 29.72 -22.89
C GLY A 77 23.27 30.43 -24.22
N LYS A 78 21.97 30.58 -24.53
CA LYS A 78 21.51 31.31 -25.72
C LYS A 78 21.87 32.80 -25.67
N VAL A 79 21.68 33.46 -24.53
CA VAL A 79 21.99 34.90 -24.39
C VAL A 79 23.49 35.18 -24.57
N THR A 80 24.36 34.33 -24.02
CA THR A 80 25.82 34.47 -24.17
C THR A 80 26.25 34.24 -25.61
N ALA A 81 25.69 33.22 -26.30
CA ALA A 81 25.97 32.97 -27.71
C ALA A 81 25.61 34.17 -28.61
N THR A 82 24.43 34.77 -28.42
CA THR A 82 24.00 35.94 -29.20
C THR A 82 24.90 37.17 -28.97
N LYS A 83 25.39 37.38 -27.74
CA LYS A 83 26.33 38.48 -27.44
C LYS A 83 27.64 38.33 -28.20
N HIS A 84 28.23 37.13 -28.23
CA HIS A 84 29.49 36.90 -28.94
C HIS A 84 29.36 37.06 -30.46
N VAL A 85 28.21 36.71 -31.04
CA VAL A 85 27.96 36.92 -32.48
C VAL A 85 27.88 38.41 -32.82
N LYS A 86 27.16 39.20 -32.01
CA LYS A 86 27.01 40.66 -32.23
C LYS A 86 28.32 41.42 -32.06
N GLN A 87 29.21 40.96 -31.17
CA GLN A 87 30.51 41.58 -30.92
C GLN A 87 31.55 41.33 -32.02
N LYS A 88 31.36 40.30 -32.86
CA LYS A 88 32.25 40.00 -34.00
C LYS A 88 31.84 40.67 -35.30
N THR A 89 30.61 41.18 -35.40
CA THR A 89 30.07 41.83 -36.62
C THR A 89 30.11 43.36 -36.55
N THR A 90 30.55 43.95 -35.43
CA THR A 90 30.86 45.38 -35.29
C THR A 90 32.37 45.55 -35.24
#